data_AF-A0A8C7Y1K1-F1
#
_entry.id   AF-A0A8C7Y1K1-F1
#
_cell.length_a   1.000
_cell.length_b   1.000
_cell.length_c   1.000
_cell.angle_alpha   90.00
_cell.angle_beta   90.00
_cell.angle_gamma   90.00
#
_symmetry.space_group_name_H-M   'P 1'
#
loop_
_entity.id
_entity.type
_entity.pdbx_description
1 polymer ?
#
loop_
_entity_poly.entity_id
_entity_poly.type
_entity_poly.pdbx_seq_one_letter_code
_entity_poly.pdbx_strand_id
1 'polypeptide(L)'
;MYFNVKKTTHFQSETRSGIHPKAQQDVLRQAAGPPLSSSADLPHKPPFGNIKTFKSSRPRGEARGRRRVKANDRERHRMHNLNSALDALRTILPALPDDAKMTKIETLRFARNYIWLHHHPPEEQRSG
;
A
#
# COMPACT_ATOMS: atom_id res chain seq x y z
N MET A 1 42.70 -0.55 -0.60
CA MET A 1 41.51 -1.41 -0.44
C MET A 1 40.55 -1.08 -1.57
N TYR A 2 40.22 -2.08 -2.41
CA TYR A 2 39.49 -1.88 -3.67
C TYR A 2 37.98 -1.68 -3.44
N PHE A 3 37.42 -0.66 -4.08
CA PHE A 3 35.99 -0.39 -4.18
C PHE A 3 35.29 -1.48 -4.99
N ASN A 4 34.29 -2.15 -4.42
CA ASN A 4 33.43 -3.08 -5.16
C ASN A 4 32.31 -2.30 -5.86
N VAL A 5 32.58 -1.91 -7.11
CA VAL A 5 31.54 -1.65 -8.11
C VAL A 5 31.33 -2.97 -8.87
N LYS A 6 30.21 -3.66 -8.61
CA LYS A 6 29.70 -4.74 -9.47
C LYS A 6 28.25 -4.40 -9.80
N LYS A 7 28.05 -3.71 -10.92
CA LYS A 7 27.84 -4.24 -12.29
C LYS A 7 26.37 -4.62 -12.52
N THR A 8 25.73 -3.73 -13.28
CA THR A 8 24.69 -3.94 -14.30
C THR A 8 24.19 -5.39 -14.45
N THR A 9 22.91 -5.59 -14.18
CA THR A 9 22.21 -6.84 -14.47
C THR A 9 21.45 -6.66 -15.78
N HIS A 10 21.73 -7.58 -16.69
CA HIS A 10 21.22 -7.71 -18.04
C HIS A 10 19.68 -7.65 -18.11
N PHE A 11 19.16 -6.81 -19.01
CA PHE A 11 17.76 -6.86 -19.47
C PHE A 11 17.61 -8.13 -20.33
N GLN A 12 16.78 -9.07 -19.88
CA GLN A 12 16.28 -10.18 -20.69
C GLN A 12 14.82 -9.91 -21.00
N SER A 13 14.51 -9.87 -22.30
CA SER A 13 13.15 -9.78 -22.82
C SER A 13 12.50 -11.16 -22.77
N GLU A 14 11.62 -11.39 -21.80
CA GLU A 14 10.69 -12.51 -21.82
C GLU A 14 9.29 -12.04 -22.20
N THR A 15 8.77 -12.68 -23.23
CA THR A 15 7.43 -12.53 -23.80
C THR A 15 6.37 -12.79 -22.73
N ARG A 16 5.65 -11.72 -22.35
CA ARG A 16 4.55 -11.77 -21.39
C ARG A 16 3.32 -12.43 -22.03
N SER A 17 3.31 -13.76 -22.05
CA SER A 17 2.11 -14.53 -22.32
C SER A 17 1.18 -14.51 -21.09
N GLY A 18 -0.09 -14.22 -21.35
CA GLY A 18 -1.23 -14.72 -20.58
C GLY A 18 -1.30 -14.37 -19.09
N ILE A 19 -1.92 -13.22 -18.79
CA ILE A 19 -2.72 -13.08 -17.57
C ILE A 19 -3.82 -14.15 -17.64
N HIS A 20 -3.72 -15.20 -16.84
CA HIS A 20 -4.79 -16.18 -16.66
C HIS A 20 -5.67 -15.73 -15.48
N PRO A 21 -6.91 -15.26 -15.69
CA PRO A 21 -7.82 -14.99 -14.59
C PRO A 21 -8.32 -16.32 -14.00
N LYS A 22 -7.94 -16.64 -12.76
CA LYS A 22 -8.56 -17.70 -11.95
C LYS A 22 -9.88 -17.18 -11.35
N ALA A 23 -10.91 -17.08 -12.17
CA ALA A 23 -12.27 -16.86 -11.70
C ALA A 23 -13.25 -17.44 -12.72
N GLN A 24 -13.59 -18.74 -12.59
CA GLN A 24 -14.75 -19.42 -13.24
C GLN A 24 -14.69 -20.94 -13.03
N GLN A 25 -14.75 -21.44 -11.79
CA GLN A 25 -14.95 -22.89 -11.56
C GLN A 25 -15.96 -23.25 -10.44
N ASP A 26 -16.77 -22.31 -9.95
CA ASP A 26 -17.71 -22.57 -8.84
C ASP A 26 -19.19 -22.37 -9.19
N VAL A 27 -19.61 -22.64 -10.43
CA VAL A 27 -21.05 -22.65 -10.75
C VAL A 27 -21.35 -23.77 -11.75
N LEU A 28 -21.80 -24.93 -11.24
CA LEU A 28 -22.60 -26.00 -11.88
C LEU A 28 -22.14 -27.41 -11.46
N ARG A 29 -22.73 -27.98 -10.40
CA ARG A 29 -23.67 -29.13 -10.46
C ARG A 29 -23.90 -29.69 -9.04
N GLN A 30 -25.02 -29.29 -8.49
CA GLN A 30 -25.66 -29.90 -7.33
C GLN A 30 -26.74 -30.85 -7.88
N ALA A 31 -26.56 -32.17 -7.71
CA ALA A 31 -27.63 -33.19 -7.79
C ALA A 31 -27.06 -34.61 -7.56
N ALA A 32 -26.90 -34.99 -6.30
CA ALA A 32 -26.98 -36.38 -5.86
C ALA A 32 -27.42 -36.34 -4.38
N GLY A 33 -28.62 -36.85 -4.10
CA GLY A 33 -29.22 -36.84 -2.77
C GLY A 33 -28.44 -37.72 -1.76
N PRO A 34 -28.72 -37.56 -0.45
CA PRO A 34 -28.05 -38.35 0.57
C PRO A 34 -28.51 -39.82 0.50
N PRO A 35 -27.60 -40.82 0.63
CA PRO A 35 -28.04 -42.20 0.80
C PRO A 35 -28.71 -42.38 2.15
N LEU A 36 -29.89 -43.01 2.14
CA LEU A 36 -30.65 -43.39 3.32
C LEU A 36 -29.97 -44.57 4.05
N SER A 37 -30.05 -44.50 5.39
CA SER A 37 -29.62 -45.41 6.46
C SER A 37 -29.14 -46.84 6.15
N SER A 38 -28.02 -47.22 6.75
CA SER A 38 -27.86 -48.55 7.36
C SER A 38 -27.08 -48.45 8.67
N SER A 39 -27.65 -49.11 9.68
CA SER A 39 -27.28 -49.25 11.08
C SER A 39 -25.83 -49.68 11.34
N ALA A 40 -25.18 -49.10 12.36
CA ALA A 40 -24.44 -49.78 13.42
C ALA A 40 -23.43 -48.84 14.12
N ASP A 41 -23.53 -48.84 15.45
CA ASP A 41 -22.47 -48.65 16.45
C ASP A 41 -21.78 -47.28 16.61
N LEU A 42 -22.22 -46.59 17.68
CA LEU A 42 -21.45 -45.58 18.41
C LEU A 42 -20.22 -46.21 19.09
N PRO A 43 -19.07 -45.52 19.14
CA PRO A 43 -18.18 -45.65 20.28
C PRO A 43 -18.07 -44.32 21.05
N HIS A 44 -18.44 -44.46 22.32
CA HIS A 44 -18.16 -43.65 23.50
C HIS A 44 -17.08 -42.54 23.37
N LYS A 45 -17.46 -41.32 23.76
CA LYS A 45 -16.56 -40.21 24.10
C LYS A 45 -15.68 -40.60 25.30
N PRO A 46 -14.34 -40.44 25.26
CA PRO A 46 -13.53 -40.49 26.47
C PRO A 46 -13.75 -39.22 27.31
N PRO A 47 -13.96 -39.32 28.64
CA PRO A 47 -14.07 -38.18 29.52
C PRO A 47 -12.65 -37.69 29.88
N PHE A 48 -12.40 -36.40 29.67
CA PHE A 48 -11.22 -35.65 30.13
C PHE A 48 -9.86 -36.06 29.57
N GLY A 49 -9.22 -35.15 28.82
CA GLY A 49 -7.81 -35.30 28.47
C GLY A 49 -7.32 -34.34 27.40
N ASN A 50 -6.69 -33.26 27.86
CA ASN A 50 -5.64 -32.50 27.16
C ASN A 50 -6.13 -31.41 26.20
N ILE A 51 -6.38 -30.21 26.74
CA ILE A 51 -6.24 -28.96 25.98
C ILE A 51 -4.75 -28.86 25.59
N LYS A 52 -4.38 -29.51 24.49
CA LYS A 52 -3.17 -29.16 23.76
C LYS A 52 -3.47 -27.80 23.18
N THR A 53 -2.99 -26.73 23.84
CA THR A 53 -2.89 -25.43 23.17
C THR A 53 -2.00 -25.67 21.96
N PHE A 54 -2.60 -25.85 20.79
CA PHE A 54 -1.92 -25.75 19.51
C PHE A 54 -1.46 -24.30 19.42
N LYS A 55 -0.31 -24.00 20.02
CA LYS A 55 0.54 -22.89 19.59
C LYS A 55 0.93 -23.26 18.17
N SER A 56 0.03 -22.96 17.24
CA SER A 56 0.33 -22.98 15.82
C SER A 56 1.54 -22.07 15.67
N SER A 57 2.70 -22.69 15.51
CA SER A 57 3.91 -22.02 15.07
C SER A 57 3.63 -21.55 13.65
N ARG A 58 2.91 -20.42 13.53
CA ARG A 58 2.69 -19.75 12.25
C ARG A 58 4.07 -19.62 11.61
N PRO A 59 4.26 -20.11 10.38
CA PRO A 59 5.58 -20.13 9.77
C PRO A 59 6.16 -18.73 9.85
N ARG A 60 7.38 -18.61 10.40
CA ARG A 60 8.04 -17.33 10.74
C ARG A 60 8.00 -16.30 9.59
N GLY A 61 7.87 -16.76 8.35
CA GLY A 61 7.67 -15.94 7.16
C GLY A 61 6.37 -15.12 7.14
N GLU A 62 5.24 -15.65 7.61
CA GLU A 62 3.96 -14.93 7.59
C GLU A 62 3.93 -13.76 8.59
N ALA A 63 4.54 -13.93 9.76
CA ALA A 63 4.64 -12.86 10.74
C ALA A 63 5.51 -11.70 10.23
N ARG A 64 6.58 -12.02 9.49
CA ARG A 64 7.41 -11.02 8.79
C ARG A 64 6.64 -10.34 7.66
N GLY A 65 5.86 -11.09 6.88
CA GLY A 65 4.98 -10.54 5.84
C GLY A 65 3.95 -9.55 6.39
N ARG A 66 3.24 -9.92 7.46
CA ARG A 66 2.27 -9.04 8.13
C ARG A 66 2.90 -7.75 8.67
N ARG A 67 4.10 -7.83 9.25
CA ARG A 67 4.85 -6.64 9.71
C ARG A 67 5.20 -5.70 8.56
N ARG A 68 5.63 -6.26 7.42
CA ARG A 68 5.96 -5.49 6.22
C ARG A 68 4.73 -4.80 5.64
N VAL A 69 3.60 -5.50 5.50
CA VAL A 69 2.33 -4.91 5.03
C VAL A 69 1.92 -3.75 5.94
N LYS A 70 1.86 -3.97 7.26
CA LYS A 70 1.52 -2.91 8.23
C LYS A 70 2.48 -1.72 8.16
N ALA A 71 3.77 -1.95 7.88
CA ALA A 71 4.75 -0.86 7.73
C ALA A 71 4.52 -0.06 6.44
N ASN A 72 4.25 -0.75 5.32
CA ASN A 72 3.93 -0.11 4.04
C ASN A 72 2.64 0.71 4.14
N ASP A 73 1.62 0.19 4.83
CA ASP A 73 0.38 0.92 5.04
C ASP A 73 0.63 2.21 5.82
N ARG A 74 1.44 2.16 6.88
CA ARG A 74 1.82 3.39 7.62
C ARG A 74 2.54 4.39 6.73
N GLU A 75 3.46 3.94 5.87
CA GLU A 75 4.16 4.85 4.96
C GLU A 75 3.21 5.46 3.92
N ARG A 76 2.25 4.69 3.41
CA ARG A 76 1.20 5.22 2.53
C ARG A 76 0.40 6.33 3.22
N HIS A 77 -0.05 6.10 4.45
CA HIS A 77 -0.77 7.12 5.22
C HIS A 77 0.09 8.37 5.47
N ARG A 78 1.36 8.18 5.83
CA ARG A 78 2.32 9.29 5.98
C ARG A 78 2.45 10.11 4.69
N MET A 79 2.57 9.43 3.55
CA MET A 79 2.66 10.08 2.24
C MET A 79 1.36 10.77 1.83
N HIS A 80 0.19 10.19 2.15
CA HIS A 80 -1.10 10.85 1.95
C HIS A 80 -1.17 12.16 2.72
N ASN A 81 -0.84 12.15 4.02
CA ASN A 81 -0.82 13.36 4.84
C ASN A 81 0.14 14.43 4.28
N LEU A 82 1.33 14.02 3.85
CA LEU A 82 2.30 14.93 3.23
C LEU A 82 1.77 15.55 1.95
N ASN A 83 1.15 14.74 1.08
CA ASN A 83 0.58 15.25 -0.17
C ASN A 83 -0.60 16.19 0.11
N SER A 84 -1.50 15.85 1.05
CA SER A 84 -2.60 16.74 1.46
C SER A 84 -2.10 18.09 1.99
N ALA A 85 -1.02 18.11 2.77
CA ALA A 85 -0.41 19.36 3.23
C ALA A 85 0.19 20.18 2.06
N LEU A 86 0.77 19.53 1.06
CA LEU A 86 1.28 20.19 -0.14
C LEU A 86 0.13 20.75 -1.00
N ASP A 87 -0.98 20.03 -1.11
CA ASP A 87 -2.17 20.49 -1.81
C ASP A 87 -2.78 21.70 -1.09
N ALA A 88 -2.89 21.67 0.24
CA ALA A 88 -3.31 22.82 1.04
C ALA A 88 -2.38 24.04 0.83
N LEU A 89 -1.06 23.84 0.75
CA LEU A 89 -0.13 24.91 0.41
C LEU A 89 -0.45 25.55 -0.94
N ARG A 90 -0.81 24.77 -1.97
CA ARG A 90 -1.16 25.33 -3.29
C ARG A 90 -2.37 26.25 -3.24
N THR A 91 -3.36 25.95 -2.38
CA THR A 91 -4.58 26.76 -2.27
C THR A 91 -4.35 28.16 -1.71
N ILE A 92 -3.26 28.38 -0.98
CA ILE A 92 -2.94 29.68 -0.36
C ILE A 92 -1.92 30.49 -1.18
N LEU A 93 -1.38 29.92 -2.25
CA LEU A 93 -0.43 30.62 -3.11
C LEU A 93 -1.20 31.50 -4.11
N PRO A 94 -0.76 32.76 -4.33
CA PRO A 94 -1.49 33.69 -5.18
C PRO A 94 -1.50 33.26 -6.65
N ALA A 95 -2.63 33.50 -7.32
CA ALA A 95 -2.83 33.40 -8.76
C ALA A 95 -2.53 32.04 -9.41
N LEU A 96 -2.82 30.95 -8.69
CA LEU A 96 -2.95 29.65 -9.33
C LEU A 96 -4.36 29.47 -9.86
N PRO A 97 -4.58 29.17 -11.15
CA PRO A 97 -5.85 28.60 -11.55
C PRO A 97 -6.03 27.26 -10.83
N ASP A 98 -7.27 26.93 -10.46
CA ASP A 98 -7.61 25.72 -9.69
C ASP A 98 -7.07 24.42 -10.34
N ASP A 99 -6.85 24.47 -11.67
CA ASP A 99 -6.32 23.37 -12.49
C ASP A 99 -4.81 23.46 -12.82
N ALA A 100 -4.08 24.46 -12.30
CA ALA A 100 -2.64 24.58 -12.55
C ALA A 100 -1.88 23.40 -11.94
N LYS A 101 -1.37 22.53 -12.81
CA LYS A 101 -0.52 21.40 -12.43
C LYS A 101 0.89 21.88 -12.09
N MET A 102 1.10 22.29 -10.84
CA MET A 102 2.44 22.51 -10.29
C MET A 102 3.05 21.22 -9.75
N THR A 103 4.28 20.93 -10.17
CA THR A 103 5.09 19.88 -9.55
C THR A 103 5.43 20.21 -8.09
N LYS A 104 5.88 19.21 -7.32
CA LYS A 104 6.26 19.40 -5.91
C LYS A 104 7.37 20.45 -5.75
N ILE A 105 8.37 20.41 -6.63
CA ILE A 105 9.52 21.33 -6.56
C ILE A 105 9.13 22.76 -6.91
N GLU A 106 8.27 22.95 -7.92
CA GLU A 106 7.79 24.27 -8.30
C GLU A 106 6.95 24.88 -7.17
N THR A 107 6.08 24.09 -6.55
CA THR A 107 5.23 24.54 -5.42
C THR A 107 6.09 25.09 -4.28
N LEU A 108 7.16 24.36 -3.91
CA LEU A 108 8.07 24.78 -2.84
C LEU A 108 8.88 26.03 -3.21
N ARG A 109 9.36 26.12 -4.45
CA ARG A 109 10.10 27.30 -4.94
C ARG A 109 9.20 28.55 -4.96
N PHE A 110 7.98 28.39 -5.44
CA PHE A 110 7.00 29.48 -5.51
C PHE A 110 6.63 29.96 -4.10
N ALA A 111 6.33 29.05 -3.18
CA ALA A 111 6.04 29.40 -1.79
C ALA A 111 7.19 30.17 -1.11
N ARG A 112 8.44 29.73 -1.31
CA ARG A 112 9.61 30.44 -0.79
C ARG A 112 9.70 31.88 -1.33
N ASN A 113 9.53 32.05 -2.63
CA ASN A 113 9.63 33.35 -3.28
C ASN A 113 8.47 34.27 -2.88
N TYR A 114 7.29 33.70 -2.69
CA TYR A 114 6.10 34.41 -2.22
C TYR A 114 6.33 34.99 -0.82
N ILE A 115 6.84 34.19 0.12
CA ILE A 115 7.23 34.66 1.45
C ILE A 115 8.29 35.78 1.34
N TRP A 116 9.31 35.58 0.50
CA TRP A 116 10.39 36.58 0.33
C TRP A 116 9.87 37.93 -0.18
N LEU A 117 9.01 37.92 -1.20
CA LEU A 117 8.42 39.13 -1.80
C LEU A 117 7.55 39.89 -0.79
N HIS A 118 6.80 39.17 0.04
CA HIS A 118 5.99 39.78 1.10
C HIS A 118 6.80 40.54 2.15
N HIS A 119 8.04 40.11 2.42
CA HIS A 119 8.94 40.80 3.34
C HIS A 119 9.79 41.89 2.67
N HIS A 120 9.87 41.91 1.34
CA HIS A 120 10.65 42.87 0.56
C HIS A 120 9.76 43.44 -0.56
N PRO A 121 8.76 44.28 -0.21
CA PRO A 121 7.88 44.87 -1.20
C PRO A 121 8.72 45.75 -2.15
N PRO A 122 8.40 45.76 -3.46
CA PRO A 122 9.07 46.65 -4.39
C PRO A 122 8.93 48.10 -3.94
N GLU A 123 10.02 48.86 -4.01
CA GLU A 123 10.16 50.25 -3.53
C GLU A 123 9.09 51.21 -4.11
N GLU A 124 8.44 50.83 -5.19
CA GLU A 124 7.37 51.57 -5.86
C GLU A 124 6.11 51.78 -5.00
N GLN A 125 5.93 51.00 -3.91
CA GLN A 125 4.82 51.16 -2.96
C GLN A 125 5.17 51.93 -1.68
N ARG A 126 6.42 52.38 -1.52
CA ARG A 126 6.89 53.10 -0.31
C ARG A 126 6.76 54.62 -0.41
N SER A 127 6.38 55.16 -1.56
CA SER A 127 6.37 56.61 -1.82
C SER A 127 5.00 57.28 -1.65
N GLY A 128 4.09 56.72 -0.85
CA GLY A 128 2.78 57.31 -0.54
C GLY A 128 2.70 57.82 0.89
#